data_AF-X6M1E5-F1
#
_entry.id   AF-X6M1E5-F1
#
_cell.length_a   1.000
_cell.length_b   1.000
_cell.length_c   1.000
_cell.angle_alpha   90.00
_cell.angle_beta   90.00
_cell.angle_gamma   90.00
#
_symmetry.space_group_name_H-M   'P 1'
#
loop_
_entity.id
_entity.type
_entity.pdbx_description
1 polymer ?
#
loop_
_entity_poly.entity_id
_entity_poly.type
_entity_poly.pdbx_seq_one_letter_code
_entity_poly.pdbx_strand_id
1 'polypeptide(L)'
;MYNRIRCQQYFFEKKILFKNINKKREDTIFLMSAPLHRVKSKDIEIVDENVTYLNPNRELVWRSCCFCCSQFLLLIFTRRPSQKRRWIIAIIFFLASTYLMCIANVLTEKRSIEKKLPMIVLPDFGFDFAEIVSLLRNVTVMIVIIFLKKTKKFQLKKKKRKIHAVLGISVVWLITCCKQPFIVLRRFLMIHSFLFLCRASCLLGTQLPNPYQGYPVHQWSGNIFYEALLVNLRYKITRTDVFYSGHTVSMTCLALTIEYYHDNTPFQRFLSIFVWVITLVTLYLIIAVKFHYTIDVLIAFQLTIFTWKIYHMATESRMVRQSMPIIDFLEGDVIEQNSYSDTFQERISKSLSHSKQL
;
A
#
# COMPACT_ATOMS: atom_id res chain seq x y z
N MET A 1 56.67 -8.72 -5.90
CA MET A 1 57.19 -7.39 -6.29
C MET A 1 55.97 -6.54 -6.67
N TYR A 2 55.58 -5.59 -5.79
CA TYR A 2 54.63 -4.46 -5.96
C TYR A 2 53.29 -4.73 -6.70
N ASN A 3 52.08 -4.73 -6.12
CA ASN A 3 51.44 -4.07 -4.97
C ASN A 3 51.46 -2.52 -4.97
N ARG A 4 50.25 -1.94 -4.83
CA ARG A 4 49.91 -0.52 -4.56
C ARG A 4 50.07 0.48 -5.71
N ILE A 5 48.95 1.06 -6.14
CA ILE A 5 48.63 2.51 -6.12
C ILE A 5 47.23 2.69 -6.74
N ARG A 6 46.22 2.95 -5.90
CA ARG A 6 45.02 3.79 -6.17
C ARG A 6 44.02 3.73 -4.99
N CYS A 7 44.51 3.95 -3.77
CA CYS A 7 43.68 4.10 -2.58
C CYS A 7 44.20 5.21 -1.63
N GLN A 8 44.65 6.34 -2.19
CA GLN A 8 45.11 7.50 -1.40
C GLN A 8 44.65 8.84 -1.99
N GLN A 9 43.34 9.04 -2.10
CA GLN A 9 42.81 10.39 -2.33
C GLN A 9 41.55 10.75 -1.54
N TYR A 10 41.09 9.88 -0.63
CA TYR A 10 39.90 10.16 0.21
C TYR A 10 40.16 10.21 1.72
N PHE A 11 41.42 10.18 2.16
CA PHE A 11 41.78 10.18 3.58
C PHE A 11 42.46 11.45 4.10
N PHE A 12 42.57 12.51 3.28
CA PHE A 12 43.31 13.72 3.66
C PHE A 12 42.46 14.94 4.04
N GLU A 13 41.14 14.94 3.86
CA GLU A 13 40.29 16.08 4.25
C GLU A 13 39.64 15.96 5.65
N LYS A 14 39.64 14.77 6.28
CA LYS A 14 39.02 14.60 7.61
C LYS A 14 39.94 14.87 8.81
N LYS A 15 41.22 15.17 8.60
CA LYS A 15 42.18 15.43 9.70
C LYS A 15 42.44 16.91 9.99
N ILE A 16 41.86 17.83 9.21
CA ILE A 16 41.99 19.28 9.44
C ILE A 16 40.79 19.85 10.24
N LEU A 17 39.63 19.19 10.24
CA LEU A 17 38.45 19.71 10.95
C LEU A 17 38.42 19.37 12.47
N PHE A 18 39.21 18.42 12.94
CA PHE A 18 39.24 18.05 14.37
C PHE A 18 40.31 18.78 15.20
N LYS A 19 41.16 19.61 14.56
CA LYS A 19 42.21 20.36 15.26
C LYS A 19 41.76 21.78 15.69
N ASN A 20 40.56 22.21 15.32
CA ASN A 20 40.04 23.56 15.59
C ASN A 20 38.93 23.66 16.65
N ILE A 21 38.53 22.54 17.28
CA ILE A 21 37.49 22.56 18.34
C ILE A 21 38.10 22.54 19.75
N ASN A 22 39.38 22.17 19.90
CA ASN A 22 40.06 22.12 21.21
C ASN A 22 40.87 23.37 21.59
N LYS A 23 40.70 24.50 20.89
CA LYS A 23 41.42 25.76 21.20
C LYS A 23 40.52 26.90 21.69
N LYS A 24 39.39 26.57 22.34
CA LYS A 24 38.47 27.59 22.88
C LYS A 24 37.89 27.20 24.25
N ARG A 25 38.70 26.52 25.07
CA ARG A 25 38.29 26.04 26.40
C ARG A 25 39.42 26.17 27.42
N GLU A 26 40.12 27.31 27.45
CA GLU A 26 41.17 27.58 28.43
C GLU A 26 41.20 29.03 28.94
N ASP A 27 40.07 29.76 28.96
CA ASP A 27 40.05 31.11 29.56
C ASP A 27 38.76 31.37 30.34
N THR A 28 38.54 30.67 31.47
CA THR A 28 37.79 31.22 32.62
C THR A 28 37.95 30.34 33.86
N ILE A 29 39.08 30.51 34.56
CA ILE A 29 39.21 30.16 35.98
C ILE A 29 39.76 31.40 36.67
N PHE A 30 38.93 32.11 37.44
CA PHE A 30 39.38 32.87 38.60
C PHE A 30 38.23 33.01 39.61
N LEU A 31 38.38 32.25 40.69
CA LEU A 31 38.03 32.53 42.09
C LEU A 31 36.71 33.27 42.42
N MET A 32 35.79 32.57 43.09
CA MET A 32 35.27 33.02 44.38
C MET A 32 34.66 31.88 45.21
N SER A 33 34.96 31.96 46.49
CA SER A 33 34.79 31.01 47.59
C SER A 33 33.42 31.07 48.28
N ALA A 34 32.81 29.90 48.54
CA ALA A 34 31.87 29.55 49.64
C ALA A 34 30.54 30.39 49.79
N PRO A 35 29.48 29.92 50.48
CA PRO A 35 29.38 28.74 51.35
C PRO A 35 28.25 27.73 51.00
N LEU A 36 28.43 26.54 51.57
CA LEU A 36 27.48 25.43 51.64
C LEU A 36 26.12 25.84 52.21
N HIS A 37 25.08 25.82 51.38
CA HIS A 37 23.70 25.82 51.85
C HIS A 37 23.19 24.37 51.96
N ARG A 38 22.96 23.97 53.22
CA ARG A 38 22.37 22.71 53.65
C ARG A 38 20.93 22.62 53.15
N VAL A 39 20.68 21.85 52.08
CA VAL A 39 19.32 21.52 51.63
C VAL A 39 18.77 20.45 52.56
N LYS A 40 17.77 20.83 53.36
CA LYS A 40 16.98 19.92 54.20
C LYS A 40 16.22 18.96 53.29
N SER A 41 16.44 17.66 53.47
CA SER A 41 15.54 16.62 52.98
C SER A 41 14.22 16.75 53.72
N LYS A 42 13.19 17.23 53.03
CA LYS A 42 11.81 17.08 53.46
C LYS A 42 10.99 16.55 52.29
N ASP A 43 10.21 15.53 52.63
CA ASP A 43 9.05 15.02 51.92
C ASP A 43 9.37 14.07 50.75
N ILE A 44 9.79 12.86 51.12
CA ILE A 44 9.48 11.65 50.37
C ILE A 44 7.98 11.41 50.56
N GLU A 45 7.16 11.98 49.67
CA GLU A 45 5.80 11.48 49.47
C GLU A 45 5.90 10.11 48.80
N ILE A 46 5.49 9.09 49.54
CA ILE A 46 5.18 7.76 49.05
C ILE A 46 4.03 7.96 48.07
N VAL A 47 4.33 7.91 46.77
CA VAL A 47 3.31 7.88 45.72
C VAL A 47 2.60 6.55 45.86
N ASP A 48 1.41 6.60 46.46
CA ASP A 48 0.45 5.50 46.51
C ASP A 48 0.32 4.85 45.13
N GLU A 49 0.38 3.52 45.13
CA GLU A 49 0.01 2.66 44.01
C GLU A 49 -1.44 2.94 43.63
N ASN A 50 -1.62 3.90 42.73
CA ASN A 50 -2.91 4.19 42.13
C ASN A 50 -3.35 2.96 41.32
N VAL A 51 -4.25 2.22 41.95
CA VAL A 51 -5.19 1.26 41.39
C VAL A 51 -5.51 1.65 39.95
N THR A 52 -5.04 0.82 39.03
CA THR A 52 -5.28 1.01 37.60
C THR A 52 -6.76 0.76 37.37
N TYR A 53 -7.57 1.82 37.34
CA TYR A 53 -8.95 1.76 36.89
C TYR A 53 -8.95 1.37 35.41
N LEU A 54 -8.96 0.06 35.15
CA LEU A 54 -9.16 -0.54 33.84
C LEU A 54 -10.51 -0.06 33.32
N ASN A 55 -10.46 0.88 32.38
CA ASN A 55 -11.63 1.42 31.71
C ASN A 55 -12.46 0.26 31.12
N PRO A 56 -13.68 0.00 31.61
CA PRO A 56 -14.49 -1.17 31.21
C PRO A 56 -14.80 -1.19 29.71
N ASN A 57 -14.69 -0.05 29.02
CA ASN A 57 -14.83 0.02 27.57
C ASN A 57 -13.66 -0.64 26.80
N ARG A 58 -12.45 -0.73 27.37
CA ARG A 58 -11.33 -1.42 26.70
C ARG A 58 -11.51 -2.94 26.71
N GLU A 59 -11.95 -3.51 27.82
CA GLU A 59 -12.31 -4.93 27.94
C GLU A 59 -13.42 -5.30 26.94
N LEU A 60 -14.44 -4.45 26.81
CA LEU A 60 -15.55 -4.67 25.87
C LEU A 60 -15.09 -4.64 24.41
N VAL A 61 -14.18 -3.73 24.04
CA VAL A 61 -13.59 -3.67 22.69
C VAL A 61 -12.73 -4.91 22.41
N TRP A 62 -11.90 -5.33 23.36
CA TRP A 62 -11.09 -6.55 23.21
C TRP A 62 -11.95 -7.81 23.10
N ARG A 63 -12.98 -7.97 23.93
CA ARG A 63 -13.92 -9.08 23.85
C ARG A 63 -14.72 -9.08 22.55
N SER A 64 -15.12 -7.91 22.05
CA SER A 64 -15.81 -7.77 20.76
C SER A 64 -14.88 -8.11 19.59
N CYS A 65 -13.61 -7.71 19.63
CA CYS A 65 -12.61 -8.08 18.63
C CYS A 65 -12.31 -9.58 18.65
N CYS A 66 -12.12 -10.18 19.81
CA CYS A 66 -11.89 -11.63 19.95
C CYS A 66 -13.11 -12.45 19.51
N PHE A 67 -14.33 -11.97 19.80
CA PHE A 67 -15.57 -12.61 19.36
C PHE A 67 -15.78 -12.48 17.85
N CYS A 68 -15.48 -11.33 17.24
CA CYS A 68 -15.51 -11.19 15.79
C CYS A 68 -14.45 -12.08 15.11
N CYS A 69 -13.26 -12.20 15.72
CA CYS A 69 -12.19 -13.07 15.22
C CYS A 69 -12.58 -14.55 15.32
N SER A 70 -13.20 -14.98 16.42
CA SER A 70 -13.66 -16.36 16.60
C SER A 70 -14.86 -16.71 15.71
N GLN A 71 -15.79 -15.78 15.49
CA GLN A 71 -16.92 -15.95 14.55
C GLN A 71 -16.44 -15.96 13.09
N PHE A 72 -15.43 -15.16 12.73
CA PHE A 72 -14.80 -15.20 11.41
C PHE A 72 -14.10 -16.53 11.17
N LEU A 73 -13.40 -17.07 12.18
CA LEU A 73 -12.81 -18.40 12.13
C LEU A 73 -13.89 -19.49 11.98
N LEU A 74 -15.00 -19.41 12.74
CA LEU A 74 -16.12 -20.35 12.63
C LEU A 74 -16.79 -20.32 11.24
N LEU A 75 -16.89 -19.15 10.60
CA LEU A 75 -17.38 -19.04 9.22
C LEU A 75 -16.46 -19.71 8.19
N ILE A 76 -15.14 -19.70 8.43
CA ILE A 76 -14.14 -20.39 7.61
C ILE A 76 -14.23 -21.92 7.79
N PHE A 77 -14.55 -22.41 8.99
CA PHE A 77 -14.54 -23.85 9.30
C PHE A 77 -15.81 -24.64 8.90
N THR A 78 -16.78 -24.03 8.19
CA THR A 78 -17.90 -24.82 7.65
C THR A 78 -17.44 -25.66 6.45
N ARG A 79 -17.65 -26.99 6.55
CA ARG A 79 -16.96 -28.06 5.80
C ARG A 79 -17.04 -28.00 4.26
N ARG A 80 -17.95 -27.20 3.67
CA ARG A 80 -17.96 -26.79 2.24
C ARG A 80 -18.68 -25.46 2.09
N PRO A 81 -17.95 -24.33 2.00
CA PRO A 81 -18.57 -23.02 1.88
C PRO A 81 -19.13 -22.85 0.47
N SER A 82 -20.39 -22.43 0.36
CA SER A 82 -20.99 -22.10 -0.93
C SER A 82 -20.23 -20.96 -1.60
N GLN A 83 -20.26 -20.93 -2.93
CA GLN A 83 -19.66 -19.86 -3.74
C GLN A 83 -20.03 -18.45 -3.24
N LYS A 84 -21.32 -18.28 -2.89
CA LYS A 84 -21.84 -17.02 -2.34
C LYS A 84 -21.11 -16.59 -1.06
N ARG A 85 -20.80 -17.52 -0.16
CA ARG A 85 -20.10 -17.21 1.11
C ARG A 85 -18.68 -16.70 0.88
N ARG A 86 -17.94 -17.34 -0.02
CA ARG A 86 -16.55 -16.94 -0.35
C ARG A 86 -16.49 -15.53 -0.91
N TRP A 87 -17.46 -15.21 -1.77
CA TRP A 87 -17.65 -13.88 -2.32
C TRP A 87 -17.96 -12.83 -1.28
N ILE A 88 -18.92 -13.11 -0.40
CA ILE A 88 -19.29 -12.20 0.69
C ILE A 88 -18.06 -11.91 1.56
N ILE A 89 -17.28 -12.93 1.91
CA ILE A 89 -16.06 -12.76 2.72
C ILE A 89 -15.02 -11.91 1.98
N ALA A 90 -14.75 -12.16 0.69
CA ALA A 90 -13.80 -11.37 -0.08
C ALA A 90 -14.22 -9.89 -0.18
N ILE A 91 -15.51 -9.62 -0.40
CA ILE A 91 -16.05 -8.25 -0.45
C ILE A 91 -15.95 -7.57 0.92
N ILE A 92 -16.36 -8.25 1.99
CA ILE A 92 -16.25 -7.72 3.36
C ILE A 92 -14.79 -7.42 3.69
N PHE A 93 -13.87 -8.34 3.38
CA PHE A 93 -12.46 -8.16 3.62
C PHE A 93 -11.88 -6.95 2.87
N PHE A 94 -12.29 -6.76 1.62
CA PHE A 94 -11.91 -5.61 0.81
C PHE A 94 -12.44 -4.28 1.35
N LEU A 95 -13.74 -4.22 1.69
CA LEU A 95 -14.35 -3.03 2.26
C LEU A 95 -13.72 -2.68 3.61
N ALA A 96 -13.53 -3.68 4.48
CA ALA A 96 -12.89 -3.50 5.78
C ALA A 96 -11.44 -3.02 5.65
N SER A 97 -10.63 -3.64 4.79
CA SER A 97 -9.24 -3.26 4.55
C SER A 97 -9.11 -1.85 3.99
N THR A 98 -9.98 -1.49 3.03
CA THR A 98 -10.03 -0.14 2.46
C THR A 98 -10.42 0.89 3.50
N TYR A 99 -11.41 0.58 4.34
CA TYR A 99 -11.85 1.47 5.41
C TYR A 99 -10.78 1.65 6.49
N LEU A 100 -10.09 0.58 6.90
CA LEU A 100 -8.95 0.64 7.82
C LEU A 100 -7.80 1.50 7.26
N MET A 101 -7.52 1.40 5.96
CA MET A 101 -6.57 2.27 5.28
C MET A 101 -7.02 3.75 5.30
N CYS A 102 -8.31 4.03 5.12
CA CYS A 102 -8.85 5.39 5.27
C CYS A 102 -8.72 5.91 6.71
N ILE A 103 -9.01 5.08 7.73
CA ILE A 103 -8.79 5.43 9.14
C ILE A 103 -7.33 5.76 9.39
N ALA A 104 -6.40 4.94 8.88
CA ALA A 104 -4.98 5.19 9.00
C ALA A 104 -4.61 6.57 8.42
N ASN A 105 -5.01 6.89 7.18
CA ASN A 105 -4.72 8.21 6.60
C ASN A 105 -5.27 9.38 7.44
N VAL A 106 -6.49 9.26 7.97
CA VAL A 106 -7.10 10.33 8.81
C VAL A 106 -6.35 10.49 10.12
N LEU A 107 -5.92 9.39 10.75
CA LEU A 107 -5.11 9.43 11.96
C LEU A 107 -3.76 10.09 11.71
N THR A 108 -3.11 9.76 10.59
CA THR A 108 -1.82 10.36 10.22
C THR A 108 -1.96 11.86 9.96
N GLU A 109 -3.08 12.30 9.35
CA GLU A 109 -3.37 13.73 9.18
C GLU A 109 -3.57 14.45 10.50
N LYS A 110 -4.40 13.91 11.40
CA LYS A 110 -4.60 14.52 12.72
C LYS A 110 -3.29 14.65 13.48
N ARG A 111 -2.48 13.58 13.48
CA ARG A 111 -1.14 13.57 14.09
C ARG A 111 -0.22 14.64 13.47
N SER A 112 -0.29 14.86 12.16
CA SER A 112 0.51 15.88 11.48
C SER A 112 0.15 17.29 11.93
N ILE A 113 -1.16 17.58 12.00
CA ILE A 113 -1.72 18.87 12.42
C ILE A 113 -1.34 19.15 13.87
N GLU A 114 -1.52 18.18 14.76
CA GLU A 114 -1.21 18.30 16.19
C GLU A 114 0.27 18.56 16.44
N LYS A 115 1.15 17.84 15.75
CA LYS A 115 2.61 17.96 15.93
C LYS A 115 3.23 19.16 15.20
N LYS A 116 2.45 19.91 14.41
CA LYS A 116 2.93 21.03 13.57
C LYS A 116 4.21 20.66 12.81
N LEU A 117 4.22 19.45 12.22
CA LEU A 117 5.43 18.94 11.56
C LEU A 117 5.87 19.94 10.47
N PRO A 118 7.14 20.35 10.46
CA PRO A 118 7.61 21.28 9.45
C PRO A 118 7.50 20.60 8.08
N MET A 119 6.85 21.28 7.13
CA MET A 119 6.68 20.78 5.77
C MET A 119 7.98 20.93 4.97
N ILE A 120 9.01 20.22 5.39
CA ILE A 120 10.29 20.14 4.67
C ILE A 120 10.16 19.00 3.66
N VAL A 121 10.27 19.34 2.38
CA VAL A 121 10.30 18.34 1.30
C VAL A 121 11.60 17.56 1.42
N LEU A 122 11.50 16.24 1.46
CA LEU A 122 12.66 15.36 1.53
C LEU A 122 13.36 15.30 0.16
N PRO A 123 14.69 15.14 0.12
CA PRO A 123 15.40 14.91 -1.13
C PRO A 123 14.91 13.61 -1.77
N ASP A 124 14.67 13.64 -3.08
CA ASP A 124 14.13 12.50 -3.83
C ASP A 124 14.78 12.42 -5.21
N PHE A 125 15.43 11.29 -5.46
CA PHE A 125 16.15 11.06 -6.71
C PHE A 125 15.27 11.19 -7.95
N GLY A 126 14.00 10.79 -7.90
CA GLY A 126 13.12 10.90 -9.06
C GLY A 126 12.69 12.33 -9.35
N PHE A 127 12.61 13.19 -8.32
CA PHE A 127 12.39 14.62 -8.52
C PHE A 127 13.59 15.25 -9.21
N ASP A 128 14.80 14.95 -8.73
CA ASP A 128 16.05 15.46 -9.30
C ASP A 128 16.26 14.94 -10.73
N PHE A 129 15.99 13.66 -10.97
CA PHE A 129 16.09 13.04 -12.29
C PHE A 129 15.12 13.67 -13.31
N ALA A 130 13.88 13.95 -12.89
CA ALA A 130 12.90 14.63 -13.74
C ALA A 130 13.34 16.05 -14.12
N GLU A 131 14.15 16.72 -13.29
CA GLU A 131 14.68 18.06 -13.53
C GLU A 131 15.94 18.05 -14.41
N ILE A 132 16.82 17.07 -14.23
CA ILE A 132 18.11 16.93 -14.94
C ILE A 132 17.94 16.59 -16.42
N VAL A 133 17.00 15.71 -16.77
CA VAL A 133 16.87 15.28 -18.16
C VAL A 133 16.14 16.35 -18.97
N SER A 134 16.85 17.36 -19.48
CA SER A 134 16.31 18.54 -20.18
C SER A 134 15.40 18.21 -21.39
N LEU A 135 15.68 17.12 -22.10
CA LEU A 135 14.86 16.61 -23.20
C LEU A 135 13.52 16.06 -22.68
N LEU A 136 13.56 15.29 -21.58
CA LEU A 136 12.36 14.88 -20.86
C LEU A 136 11.74 16.07 -20.16
N ARG A 137 12.45 17.11 -19.75
CA ARG A 137 11.84 18.28 -19.11
C ARG A 137 10.84 18.93 -20.06
N ASN A 138 11.18 19.11 -21.34
CA ASN A 138 10.23 19.66 -22.31
C ASN A 138 9.08 18.69 -22.60
N VAL A 139 9.36 17.38 -22.75
CA VAL A 139 8.34 16.36 -23.00
C VAL A 139 7.43 16.17 -21.79
N THR A 140 7.98 16.01 -20.60
CA THR A 140 7.32 15.92 -19.30
C THR A 140 6.58 17.20 -18.99
N VAL A 141 7.13 18.39 -19.20
CA VAL A 141 6.38 19.65 -19.06
C VAL A 141 5.25 19.70 -20.08
N MET A 142 5.44 19.25 -21.32
CA MET A 142 4.35 19.22 -22.29
C MET A 142 3.27 18.19 -21.92
N ILE A 143 3.64 16.98 -21.51
CA ILE A 143 2.73 15.92 -21.05
C ILE A 143 2.01 16.38 -19.78
N VAL A 144 2.72 16.97 -18.82
CA VAL A 144 2.18 17.52 -17.57
C VAL A 144 1.31 18.72 -17.88
N ILE A 145 1.66 19.62 -18.80
CA ILE A 145 0.78 20.73 -19.22
C ILE A 145 -0.46 20.17 -19.93
N ILE A 146 -0.33 19.19 -20.83
CA ILE A 146 -1.50 18.56 -21.46
C ILE A 146 -2.37 17.89 -20.39
N PHE A 147 -1.75 17.16 -19.46
CA PHE A 147 -2.43 16.47 -18.37
C PHE A 147 -3.11 17.47 -17.44
N LEU A 148 -2.40 18.50 -16.97
CA LEU A 148 -2.87 19.56 -16.09
C LEU A 148 -3.88 20.49 -16.75
N LYS A 149 -3.72 20.83 -18.03
CA LYS A 149 -4.69 21.64 -18.80
C LYS A 149 -5.94 20.82 -19.07
N LYS A 150 -5.79 19.51 -19.32
CA LYS A 150 -6.91 18.57 -19.40
C LYS A 150 -7.58 18.43 -18.03
N THR A 151 -6.86 18.29 -16.92
CA THR A 151 -7.44 18.16 -15.58
C THR A 151 -8.05 19.47 -15.07
N LYS A 152 -7.44 20.65 -15.31
CA LYS A 152 -8.03 21.97 -14.97
C LYS A 152 -9.27 22.26 -15.81
N LYS A 153 -9.24 22.02 -17.13
CA LYS A 153 -10.41 22.17 -18.01
C LYS A 153 -11.51 21.15 -17.66
N PHE A 154 -11.14 20.02 -17.05
CA PHE A 154 -12.03 18.97 -16.56
C PHE A 154 -12.58 19.24 -15.15
N GLN A 155 -11.86 19.95 -14.29
CA GLN A 155 -12.35 20.48 -13.01
C GLN A 155 -13.36 21.63 -13.23
N LEU A 156 -13.14 22.47 -14.25
CA LEU A 156 -13.98 23.64 -14.54
C LEU A 156 -15.23 23.36 -15.41
N LYS A 157 -15.26 22.27 -16.18
CA LYS A 157 -16.44 21.86 -16.99
C LYS A 157 -16.93 20.47 -16.58
N LYS A 158 -18.06 20.44 -15.86
CA LYS A 158 -18.91 19.27 -15.51
C LYS A 158 -18.50 18.41 -14.30
N LYS A 159 -19.13 18.77 -13.18
CA LYS A 159 -19.79 17.89 -12.19
C LYS A 159 -20.15 16.50 -12.77
N LYS A 160 -19.51 15.46 -12.20
CA LYS A 160 -19.80 14.01 -12.26
C LYS A 160 -19.58 13.32 -13.63
N ARG A 161 -18.89 12.16 -13.59
CA ARG A 161 -18.80 11.10 -14.62
C ARG A 161 -17.71 11.20 -15.70
N LYS A 162 -16.42 11.00 -15.37
CA LYS A 162 -15.43 10.46 -16.35
C LYS A 162 -14.24 9.69 -15.74
N ILE A 163 -13.97 9.76 -14.42
CA ILE A 163 -12.96 8.91 -13.75
C ILE A 163 -13.37 7.41 -13.73
N HIS A 164 -14.65 7.11 -13.93
CA HIS A 164 -15.16 5.74 -14.13
C HIS A 164 -14.77 5.11 -15.47
N ALA A 165 -14.12 5.83 -16.39
CA ALA A 165 -13.78 5.27 -17.70
C ALA A 165 -12.68 4.20 -17.60
N VAL A 166 -11.59 4.44 -16.85
CA VAL A 166 -10.49 3.46 -16.72
C VAL A 166 -10.95 2.26 -15.89
N LEU A 167 -11.58 2.50 -14.75
CA LEU A 167 -12.17 1.44 -13.92
C LEU A 167 -13.25 0.66 -14.68
N GLY A 168 -14.05 1.36 -15.50
CA GLY A 168 -15.06 0.78 -16.36
C GLY A 168 -14.45 -0.08 -17.48
N ILE A 169 -13.35 0.35 -18.10
CA ILE A 169 -12.61 -0.45 -19.10
C ILE A 169 -12.06 -1.72 -18.46
N SER A 170 -11.50 -1.65 -17.25
CA SER A 170 -11.01 -2.81 -16.50
C SER A 170 -12.13 -3.79 -16.14
N VAL A 171 -13.29 -3.28 -15.73
CA VAL A 171 -14.47 -4.09 -15.39
C VAL A 171 -15.10 -4.70 -16.65
N VAL A 172 -15.19 -3.93 -17.74
CA VAL A 172 -15.65 -4.44 -19.04
C VAL A 172 -14.72 -5.54 -19.52
N TRP A 173 -13.40 -5.33 -19.51
CA TRP A 173 -12.43 -6.37 -19.86
C TRP A 173 -12.60 -7.63 -19.00
N LEU A 174 -12.71 -7.46 -17.68
CA LEU A 174 -12.90 -8.58 -16.77
C LEU A 174 -14.16 -9.38 -17.14
N ILE A 175 -15.29 -8.71 -17.41
CA ILE A 175 -16.55 -9.36 -17.76
C ILE A 175 -16.53 -9.98 -19.16
N THR A 176 -15.94 -9.32 -20.16
CA THR A 176 -16.04 -9.73 -21.58
C THR A 176 -14.93 -10.64 -22.05
N CYS A 177 -13.75 -10.59 -21.43
CA CYS A 177 -12.54 -11.25 -21.94
C CYS A 177 -12.02 -12.36 -21.03
N CYS A 178 -12.41 -12.42 -19.76
CA CYS A 178 -12.01 -13.51 -18.88
C CYS A 178 -13.01 -14.67 -18.93
N LYS A 179 -12.52 -15.90 -19.07
CA LYS A 179 -13.35 -17.12 -18.99
C LYS A 179 -14.00 -17.31 -17.62
N GLN A 180 -13.32 -16.87 -16.56
CA GLN A 180 -13.77 -17.01 -15.16
C GLN A 180 -13.70 -15.65 -14.44
N PRO A 181 -14.53 -14.66 -14.84
CA PRO A 181 -14.42 -13.27 -14.38
C PRO A 181 -14.57 -13.17 -12.87
N PHE A 182 -15.44 -14.01 -12.33
CA PHE A 182 -15.73 -14.06 -10.92
C PHE A 182 -14.52 -14.54 -10.09
N ILE A 183 -13.90 -15.65 -10.47
CA ILE A 183 -12.73 -16.17 -9.73
C ILE A 183 -11.58 -15.14 -9.78
N VAL A 184 -11.34 -14.53 -10.94
CA VAL A 184 -10.33 -13.49 -11.12
C VAL A 184 -10.60 -12.28 -10.22
N LEU A 185 -11.83 -11.75 -10.22
CA LEU A 185 -12.19 -10.60 -9.40
C LEU A 185 -12.08 -10.91 -7.90
N ARG A 186 -12.46 -12.12 -7.46
CA ARG A 186 -12.27 -12.56 -6.07
C ARG A 186 -10.80 -12.53 -5.68
N ARG A 187 -9.91 -13.09 -6.50
CA ARG A 187 -8.46 -13.09 -6.28
C ARG A 187 -7.90 -11.67 -6.24
N PHE A 188 -8.31 -10.82 -7.18
CA PHE A 188 -7.95 -9.41 -7.22
C PHE A 188 -8.33 -8.69 -5.91
N LEU A 189 -9.57 -8.84 -5.45
CA LEU A 189 -10.03 -8.23 -4.20
C LEU A 189 -9.21 -8.71 -3.00
N MET A 190 -8.91 -10.01 -2.90
CA MET A 190 -8.12 -10.56 -1.79
C MET A 190 -6.69 -10.02 -1.75
N ILE A 191 -5.99 -10.05 -2.89
CA ILE A 191 -4.62 -9.54 -3.01
C ILE A 191 -4.59 -8.03 -2.69
N HIS A 192 -5.52 -7.27 -3.27
CA HIS A 192 -5.59 -5.83 -3.10
C HIS A 192 -5.91 -5.43 -1.65
N SER A 193 -6.81 -6.17 -0.99
CA SER A 193 -7.12 -6.00 0.44
C SER A 193 -5.89 -6.17 1.32
N PHE A 194 -5.09 -7.22 1.07
CA PHE A 194 -3.86 -7.47 1.82
C PHE A 194 -2.85 -6.33 1.65
N LEU A 195 -2.66 -5.85 0.42
CA LEU A 195 -1.78 -4.70 0.14
C LEU A 195 -2.25 -3.43 0.85
N PHE A 196 -3.56 -3.21 0.95
CA PHE A 196 -4.15 -2.08 1.68
C PHE A 196 -3.97 -2.18 3.20
N LEU A 197 -4.01 -3.39 3.77
CA LEU A 197 -3.65 -3.60 5.18
C LEU A 197 -2.16 -3.34 5.43
N CYS A 198 -1.28 -3.80 4.55
CA CYS A 198 0.15 -3.49 4.63
C CYS A 198 0.38 -1.98 4.59
N ARG A 199 -0.24 -1.27 3.62
CA ARG A 199 -0.19 0.20 3.57
C ARG A 199 -0.71 0.85 4.86
N ALA A 200 -1.86 0.41 5.38
CA ALA A 200 -2.42 0.95 6.62
C ALA A 200 -1.44 0.80 7.79
N SER A 201 -0.77 -0.35 7.92
CA SER A 201 0.23 -0.56 8.97
C SER A 201 1.44 0.39 8.83
N CYS A 202 1.92 0.61 7.62
CA CYS A 202 3.01 1.56 7.37
C CYS A 202 2.61 3.01 7.71
N LEU A 203 1.42 3.46 7.32
CA LEU A 203 0.93 4.82 7.63
C LEU A 203 0.71 5.07 9.13
N LEU A 204 0.47 4.01 9.91
CA LEU A 204 0.37 4.12 11.36
C LEU A 204 1.75 4.15 12.03
N GLY A 205 2.69 3.37 11.51
CA GLY A 205 4.06 3.22 12.02
C GLY A 205 5.03 4.33 11.61
N THR A 206 4.86 4.90 10.42
CA THR A 206 5.70 5.97 9.88
C THR A 206 4.87 7.19 9.55
N GLN A 207 5.50 8.36 9.48
CA GLN A 207 4.86 9.59 9.02
C GLN A 207 5.87 10.42 8.24
N LEU A 208 5.65 10.57 6.93
CA LEU A 208 6.49 11.38 6.06
C LEU A 208 5.79 12.68 5.63
N PRO A 209 6.54 13.79 5.46
CA PRO A 209 6.00 15.04 4.94
C PRO A 209 5.59 14.88 3.48
N ASN A 210 4.41 15.36 3.09
CA ASN A 210 3.93 15.24 1.70
C ASN A 210 4.78 16.12 0.75
N PRO A 211 5.24 15.59 -0.39
CA PRO A 211 5.93 16.37 -1.42
C PRO A 211 5.06 17.45 -2.07
N TYR A 212 3.72 17.29 -2.08
CA TYR A 212 2.78 18.24 -2.67
C TYR A 212 2.14 19.16 -1.61
N GLN A 213 2.39 20.47 -1.71
CA GLN A 213 2.01 21.47 -0.69
C GLN A 213 0.79 22.34 -1.05
N GLY A 214 0.09 22.05 -2.15
CA GLY A 214 -0.87 22.98 -2.76
C GLY A 214 -2.33 22.95 -2.27
N TYR A 215 -2.70 22.16 -1.24
CA TYR A 215 -4.12 21.95 -0.89
C TYR A 215 -4.60 22.79 0.32
N PRO A 216 -5.77 23.45 0.22
CA PRO A 216 -6.36 24.19 1.35
C PRO A 216 -6.67 23.27 2.52
N VAL A 217 -6.44 23.77 3.74
CA VAL A 217 -6.72 23.06 4.99
C VAL A 217 -8.21 22.80 5.10
N HIS A 218 -8.60 21.52 5.05
CA HIS A 218 -9.97 21.13 5.34
C HIS A 218 -10.17 21.09 6.85
N GLN A 219 -11.32 21.58 7.31
CA GLN A 219 -11.74 21.40 8.70
C GLN A 219 -12.11 19.93 8.91
N TRP A 220 -11.35 19.27 9.80
CA TRP A 220 -11.61 17.90 10.22
C TRP A 220 -12.58 17.92 11.40
N SER A 221 -13.63 17.13 11.35
CA SER A 221 -14.48 16.89 12.52
C SER A 221 -13.73 16.07 13.58
N GLY A 222 -14.24 16.11 14.81
CA GLY A 222 -13.70 15.31 15.91
C GLY A 222 -13.76 13.79 15.65
N ASN A 223 -14.74 13.31 14.87
CA ASN A 223 -15.00 11.89 14.69
C ASN A 223 -14.17 11.27 13.55
N ILE A 224 -13.14 10.49 13.91
CA ILE A 224 -12.21 9.84 12.97
C ILE A 224 -12.93 8.88 12.01
N PHE A 225 -13.93 8.14 12.50
CA PHE A 225 -14.65 7.15 11.69
C PHE A 225 -15.49 7.81 10.60
N TYR A 226 -16.18 8.90 10.95
CA TYR A 226 -16.94 9.68 9.98
C TYR A 226 -16.04 10.30 8.91
N GLU A 227 -14.91 10.87 9.33
CA GLU A 227 -13.90 11.42 8.41
C GLU A 227 -13.32 10.34 7.49
N ALA A 228 -13.01 9.16 8.02
CA ALA A 228 -12.53 8.03 7.22
C ALA A 228 -13.57 7.58 6.19
N LEU A 229 -14.86 7.59 6.55
CA LEU A 229 -15.95 7.29 5.62
C LEU A 229 -16.03 8.34 4.50
N LEU A 230 -15.90 9.63 4.83
CA LEU A 230 -15.87 10.70 3.82
C LEU A 230 -14.66 10.58 2.88
N VAL A 231 -13.50 10.18 3.40
CA VAL A 231 -12.30 9.89 2.60
C VAL A 231 -12.53 8.68 1.69
N ASN A 232 -13.14 7.61 2.22
CA ASN A 232 -13.46 6.40 1.46
C ASN A 232 -14.41 6.70 0.28
N LEU A 233 -15.44 7.50 0.53
CA LEU A 233 -16.41 7.97 -0.46
C LEU A 233 -15.87 9.08 -1.40
N ARG A 234 -14.59 9.47 -1.25
CA ARG A 234 -13.93 10.52 -2.02
C ARG A 234 -14.56 11.92 -1.87
N TYR A 235 -15.30 12.16 -0.78
CA TYR A 235 -15.77 13.50 -0.41
C TYR A 235 -14.68 14.34 0.24
N LYS A 236 -13.70 13.71 0.89
CA LYS A 236 -12.51 14.36 1.45
C LYS A 236 -11.23 13.71 0.94
N ILE A 237 -10.14 14.47 0.93
CA ILE A 237 -8.81 14.03 0.51
C ILE A 237 -7.84 14.33 1.65
N THR A 238 -7.07 13.33 2.06
CA THR A 238 -6.00 13.48 3.05
C THR A 238 -4.76 14.07 2.38
N ARG A 239 -4.03 14.93 3.11
CA ARG A 239 -2.87 15.66 2.62
C ARG A 239 -1.57 15.14 3.19
N THR A 240 -1.61 14.35 4.25
CA THR A 240 -0.40 13.86 4.89
C THR A 240 -0.14 12.42 4.59
N ASP A 241 1.15 12.09 4.62
CA ASP A 241 1.71 10.76 4.51
C ASP A 241 1.20 9.96 3.32
N VAL A 242 1.99 10.06 2.26
CA VAL A 242 1.75 9.39 1.00
C VAL A 242 2.57 8.11 0.88
N PHE A 243 3.22 7.67 1.96
CA PHE A 243 4.04 6.47 2.00
C PHE A 243 3.26 5.25 1.49
N TYR A 244 3.94 4.41 0.70
CA TYR A 244 3.38 3.23 0.05
C TYR A 244 2.18 3.56 -0.86
N SER A 245 2.40 4.09 -2.06
CA SER A 245 1.36 4.58 -3.00
C SER A 245 0.22 3.59 -3.33
N GLY A 246 -1.02 3.93 -2.99
CA GLY A 246 -2.21 3.13 -3.29
C GLY A 246 -2.64 3.19 -4.77
N HIS A 247 -2.30 4.27 -5.48
CA HIS A 247 -2.47 4.36 -6.93
C HIS A 247 -1.55 3.36 -7.63
N THR A 248 -0.29 3.28 -7.18
CA THR A 248 0.68 2.32 -7.69
C THR A 248 0.22 0.89 -7.43
N VAL A 249 -0.25 0.57 -6.22
CA VAL A 249 -0.85 -0.74 -5.89
C VAL A 249 -1.96 -1.10 -6.86
N SER A 250 -2.93 -0.19 -7.04
CA SER A 250 -4.13 -0.48 -7.84
C SER A 250 -3.80 -0.68 -9.32
N MET A 251 -2.96 0.18 -9.90
CA MET A 251 -2.56 0.09 -11.30
C MET A 251 -1.68 -1.13 -11.58
N THR A 252 -0.71 -1.41 -10.70
CA THR A 252 0.19 -2.56 -10.85
C THR A 252 -0.57 -3.87 -10.69
N CYS A 253 -1.47 -3.96 -9.70
CA CYS A 253 -2.30 -5.14 -9.48
C CYS A 253 -3.24 -5.39 -10.67
N LEU A 254 -3.81 -4.33 -11.25
CA LEU A 254 -4.62 -4.43 -12.47
C LEU A 254 -3.78 -4.90 -13.67
N ALA A 255 -2.59 -4.34 -13.88
CA ALA A 255 -1.69 -4.74 -14.97
C ALA A 255 -1.30 -6.22 -14.86
N LEU A 256 -0.92 -6.66 -13.65
CA LEU A 256 -0.62 -8.07 -13.36
C LEU A 256 -1.84 -8.98 -13.56
N THR A 257 -3.05 -8.51 -13.23
CA THR A 257 -4.28 -9.27 -13.48
C THR A 257 -4.52 -9.48 -14.96
N ILE A 258 -4.36 -8.42 -15.76
CA ILE A 258 -4.54 -8.51 -17.21
C ILE A 258 -3.47 -9.38 -17.83
N GLU A 259 -2.21 -9.23 -17.42
CA GLU A 259 -1.11 -10.06 -17.89
C GLU A 259 -1.23 -11.52 -17.49
N TYR A 260 -1.69 -11.84 -16.28
CA TYR A 260 -1.75 -13.23 -15.84
C TYR A 260 -2.97 -13.98 -16.44
N TYR A 261 -4.11 -13.30 -16.59
CA TYR A 261 -5.36 -13.91 -17.02
C TYR A 261 -5.72 -13.69 -18.49
N HIS A 262 -4.81 -13.12 -19.30
CA HIS A 262 -5.04 -13.05 -20.75
C HIS A 262 -4.90 -14.43 -21.41
N ASP A 263 -5.76 -14.69 -22.39
CA ASP A 263 -5.63 -15.76 -23.37
C ASP A 263 -4.56 -15.39 -24.43
N ASN A 264 -4.05 -16.41 -25.12
CA ASN A 264 -3.03 -16.31 -26.18
C ASN A 264 -3.46 -15.57 -27.47
N THR A 265 -4.58 -14.84 -27.45
CA THR A 265 -5.05 -14.08 -28.61
C THR A 265 -4.19 -12.83 -28.84
N PRO A 266 -3.94 -12.44 -30.10
CA PRO A 266 -3.10 -11.28 -30.41
C PRO A 266 -3.66 -9.97 -29.81
N PHE A 267 -4.99 -9.82 -29.81
CA PHE A 267 -5.66 -8.66 -29.22
C PHE A 267 -5.41 -8.54 -27.71
N GLN A 268 -5.51 -9.64 -26.97
CA GLN A 268 -5.32 -9.60 -25.51
C GLN A 268 -3.84 -9.42 -25.13
N ARG A 269 -2.89 -9.96 -25.92
CA ARG A 269 -1.46 -9.65 -25.78
C ARG A 269 -1.17 -8.17 -25.97
N PHE A 270 -1.74 -7.58 -27.04
CA PHE A 270 -1.64 -6.13 -27.26
C PHE A 270 -2.20 -5.34 -26.08
N LEU A 271 -3.37 -5.74 -25.57
CA LEU A 271 -4.00 -5.07 -24.43
C LEU A 271 -3.13 -5.15 -23.16
N SER A 272 -2.52 -6.30 -22.88
CA SER A 272 -1.59 -6.46 -21.75
C SER A 272 -0.41 -5.50 -21.84
N ILE A 273 0.26 -5.45 -23.00
CA ILE A 273 1.37 -4.51 -23.25
C ILE A 273 0.90 -3.06 -23.08
N PHE A 274 -0.25 -2.73 -23.67
CA PHE A 274 -0.83 -1.39 -23.59
C PHE A 274 -1.12 -0.95 -22.16
N VAL A 275 -1.69 -1.83 -21.33
CA VAL A 275 -1.96 -1.55 -19.91
C VAL A 275 -0.66 -1.37 -19.13
N TRP A 276 0.37 -2.15 -19.41
CA TRP A 276 1.70 -1.98 -18.79
C TRP A 276 2.33 -0.64 -19.16
N VAL A 277 2.27 -0.24 -20.44
CA VAL A 277 2.74 1.07 -20.89
C VAL A 277 2.00 2.20 -20.17
N ILE A 278 0.67 2.15 -20.12
CA ILE A 278 -0.14 3.13 -19.38
C ILE A 278 0.24 3.16 -17.89
N THR A 279 0.43 1.99 -17.29
CA THR A 279 0.79 1.86 -15.88
C THR A 279 2.13 2.54 -15.63
N LEU A 280 3.18 2.18 -16.36
CA LEU A 280 4.52 2.75 -16.21
C LEU A 280 4.54 4.27 -16.45
N VAL A 281 3.85 4.75 -17.49
CA VAL A 281 3.70 6.19 -17.75
C VAL A 281 2.97 6.89 -16.59
N THR A 282 1.94 6.27 -16.03
CA THR A 282 1.20 6.84 -14.88
C THR A 282 2.07 6.87 -13.63
N LEU A 283 2.86 5.81 -13.36
CA LEU A 283 3.81 5.78 -12.24
C LEU A 283 4.86 6.87 -12.37
N TYR A 284 5.42 7.06 -13.57
CA TYR A 284 6.33 8.15 -13.87
C TYR A 284 5.68 9.51 -13.62
N LEU A 285 4.45 9.73 -14.09
CA LEU A 285 3.73 10.99 -13.89
C LEU A 285 3.45 11.28 -12.42
N ILE A 286 3.11 10.27 -11.63
CA ILE A 286 2.91 10.41 -10.18
C ILE A 286 4.17 10.94 -9.50
N ILE A 287 5.35 10.48 -9.91
CA ILE A 287 6.65 10.97 -9.41
C ILE A 287 6.92 12.37 -9.96
N ALA A 288 6.77 12.58 -11.27
CA ALA A 288 7.11 13.83 -11.94
C ALA A 288 6.28 15.03 -11.46
N VAL A 289 5.00 14.81 -11.11
CA VAL A 289 4.14 15.85 -10.53
C VAL A 289 4.34 16.02 -9.02
N LYS A 290 5.35 15.36 -8.45
CA LYS A 290 5.67 15.35 -7.01
C LYS A 290 4.47 14.95 -6.15
N PHE A 291 3.65 14.03 -6.64
CA PHE A 291 2.46 13.57 -5.93
C PHE A 291 2.80 12.46 -4.90
N HIS A 292 3.80 11.65 -5.20
CA HIS A 292 4.42 10.69 -4.28
C HIS A 292 5.93 10.80 -4.38
N TYR A 293 6.65 10.41 -3.31
CA TYR A 293 8.07 10.16 -3.43
C TYR A 293 8.34 8.94 -4.31
N THR A 294 9.50 8.92 -4.94
CA THR A 294 9.94 7.79 -5.77
C THR A 294 9.97 6.49 -4.96
N ILE A 295 10.41 6.57 -3.69
CA ILE A 295 10.46 5.41 -2.80
C ILE A 295 9.06 4.83 -2.52
N ASP A 296 8.03 5.68 -2.40
CA ASP A 296 6.65 5.24 -2.17
C ASP A 296 6.11 4.43 -3.35
N VAL A 297 6.49 4.84 -4.57
CA VAL A 297 6.11 4.18 -5.81
C VAL A 297 6.89 2.89 -5.98
N LEU A 298 8.20 2.88 -5.74
CA LEU A 298 9.03 1.68 -5.86
C LEU A 298 8.64 0.58 -4.87
N ILE A 299 8.45 0.92 -3.59
CA ILE A 299 8.03 -0.03 -2.56
C ILE A 299 6.65 -0.60 -2.89
N ALA A 300 5.69 0.26 -3.25
CA ALA A 300 4.35 -0.19 -3.63
C ALA A 300 4.37 -1.12 -4.85
N PHE A 301 5.18 -0.80 -5.86
CA PHE A 301 5.35 -1.63 -7.06
C PHE A 301 5.91 -3.01 -6.73
N GLN A 302 7.02 -3.05 -5.98
CA GLN A 302 7.69 -4.30 -5.61
C GLN A 302 6.82 -5.17 -4.71
N LEU A 303 6.24 -4.61 -3.65
CA LEU A 303 5.35 -5.35 -2.75
C LEU A 303 4.12 -5.89 -3.49
N THR A 304 3.56 -5.13 -4.43
CA THR A 304 2.45 -5.63 -5.25
C THR A 304 2.86 -6.85 -6.07
N ILE A 305 4.02 -6.82 -6.73
CA ILE A 305 4.54 -7.96 -7.49
C ILE A 305 4.83 -9.15 -6.57
N PHE A 306 5.45 -8.93 -5.41
CA PHE A 306 5.76 -9.99 -4.46
C PHE A 306 4.49 -10.65 -3.90
N THR A 307 3.53 -9.86 -3.43
CA THR A 307 2.24 -10.38 -2.94
C THR A 307 1.52 -11.12 -4.05
N TRP A 308 1.52 -10.61 -5.28
CA TRP A 308 0.93 -11.29 -6.43
C TRP A 308 1.54 -12.67 -6.68
N LYS A 309 2.88 -12.74 -6.73
CA LYS A 309 3.62 -13.99 -6.96
C LYS A 309 3.40 -14.99 -5.82
N ILE A 310 3.49 -14.53 -4.57
CA ILE A 310 3.27 -15.38 -3.39
C ILE A 310 1.85 -15.95 -3.41
N TYR A 311 0.85 -15.12 -3.71
CA TYR A 311 -0.53 -15.58 -3.82
C TYR A 311 -0.67 -16.68 -4.88
N HIS A 312 -0.21 -16.43 -6.10
CA HIS A 312 -0.39 -17.40 -7.19
C HIS A 312 0.42 -18.68 -6.98
N MET A 313 1.65 -18.58 -6.49
CA MET A 313 2.46 -19.73 -6.08
C MET A 313 1.74 -20.58 -5.01
N ALA A 314 1.11 -19.92 -4.03
CA ALA A 314 0.34 -20.62 -3.01
C ALA A 314 -0.94 -21.26 -3.56
N THR A 315 -1.56 -20.67 -4.59
CA THR A 315 -2.72 -21.29 -5.25
C THR A 315 -2.37 -22.42 -6.21
N GLU A 316 -1.18 -22.41 -6.83
CA GLU A 316 -0.74 -23.42 -7.80
C GLU A 316 -0.16 -24.66 -7.11
N SER A 317 0.61 -24.47 -6.04
CA SER A 317 1.19 -25.58 -5.26
C SER A 317 0.13 -26.22 -4.37
N ARG A 318 -0.26 -27.47 -4.69
CA ARG A 318 -1.21 -28.25 -3.89
C ARG A 318 -0.77 -28.37 -2.43
N MET A 319 0.52 -28.57 -2.19
CA MET A 319 1.07 -28.70 -0.84
C MET A 319 0.91 -27.40 -0.05
N VAL A 320 1.34 -26.27 -0.62
CA VAL A 320 1.25 -24.96 0.05
C VAL A 320 -0.21 -24.57 0.29
N ARG A 321 -1.08 -24.80 -0.70
CA ARG A 321 -2.51 -24.52 -0.59
C ARG A 321 -3.16 -25.29 0.55
N GLN A 322 -2.90 -26.59 0.65
CA GLN A 322 -3.44 -27.45 1.71
C GLN A 322 -2.89 -27.07 3.11
N SER A 323 -1.70 -26.49 3.17
CA SER A 323 -1.14 -25.95 4.43
C SER A 323 -1.72 -24.59 4.83
N MET A 324 -2.45 -23.89 3.94
CA MET A 324 -3.00 -22.56 4.18
C MET A 324 -4.54 -22.60 4.12
N PRO A 325 -5.24 -22.79 5.27
CA PRO A 325 -6.70 -22.97 5.31
C PRO A 325 -7.50 -21.87 4.63
N ILE A 326 -7.02 -20.63 4.70
CA ILE A 326 -7.67 -19.47 4.07
C ILE A 326 -7.62 -19.58 2.55
N ILE A 327 -6.50 -19.99 1.97
CA ILE A 327 -6.35 -20.13 0.53
C ILE A 327 -7.15 -21.34 0.03
N ASP A 328 -7.10 -22.46 0.75
CA ASP A 328 -7.91 -23.64 0.43
C ASP A 328 -9.42 -23.33 0.46
N PHE A 329 -9.87 -22.60 1.49
CA PHE A 329 -11.24 -22.10 1.59
C PHE A 329 -11.63 -21.23 0.38
N LEU A 330 -10.76 -20.30 -0.02
CA LEU A 330 -11.03 -19.39 -1.12
C LEU A 330 -11.03 -20.09 -2.48
N GLU A 331 -10.11 -21.03 -2.72
CA GLU A 331 -9.86 -21.67 -4.01
C GLU A 331 -10.53 -23.04 -4.20
N GLY A 332 -11.24 -23.55 -3.20
CA GLY A 332 -11.80 -24.92 -3.23
C GLY A 332 -12.76 -25.23 -4.40
N ASP A 333 -13.25 -24.24 -5.11
CA ASP A 333 -14.20 -24.35 -6.22
C ASP A 333 -13.52 -24.58 -7.56
N VAL A 334 -12.33 -23.97 -7.73
CA VAL A 334 -11.46 -24.22 -8.87
C VAL A 334 -11.03 -25.70 -8.87
N ILE A 335 -10.82 -26.27 -7.68
CA ILE A 335 -10.49 -27.68 -7.51
C ILE A 335 -11.66 -28.59 -7.94
N GLU A 336 -12.89 -28.28 -7.50
CA GLU A 336 -14.08 -29.04 -7.87
C GLU A 336 -14.31 -28.99 -9.40
N GLN A 337 -14.13 -27.83 -10.02
CA GLN A 337 -14.24 -27.68 -11.48
C GLN A 337 -13.18 -28.49 -12.25
N ASN A 338 -11.91 -28.42 -11.84
CA ASN A 338 -10.83 -29.17 -12.49
C ASN A 338 -11.03 -30.69 -12.32
N SER A 339 -11.40 -31.13 -11.12
CA SER A 339 -11.64 -32.56 -10.84
C SER A 339 -12.83 -33.12 -11.64
N TYR A 340 -13.86 -32.31 -11.86
CA TYR A 340 -14.99 -32.69 -12.73
C TYR A 340 -14.57 -32.75 -14.21
N SER A 341 -13.76 -31.79 -14.67
CA SER A 341 -13.24 -31.78 -16.04
C SER A 341 -12.38 -33.01 -16.34
N ASP A 342 -11.48 -33.39 -15.42
CA ASP A 342 -10.59 -34.54 -15.58
C ASP A 342 -11.37 -35.85 -15.63
N THR A 343 -12.33 -36.04 -14.71
CA THR A 343 -13.19 -37.24 -14.69
C THR A 343 -14.11 -37.33 -15.91
N PHE A 344 -14.56 -36.18 -16.46
CA PHE A 344 -15.34 -36.15 -17.69
C PHE A 344 -14.51 -36.51 -18.93
N GLN A 345 -13.30 -35.95 -19.06
CA GLN A 345 -12.34 -36.29 -20.11
C GLN A 345 -12.00 -37.78 -20.09
N GLU A 346 -11.80 -38.36 -18.91
CA GLU A 346 -11.53 -39.78 -18.73
C GLU A 346 -12.72 -40.68 -19.17
N ARG A 347 -13.96 -40.25 -18.93
CA ARG A 347 -15.14 -40.99 -19.42
C ARG A 347 -15.27 -40.94 -20.93
N ILE A 348 -15.00 -39.79 -21.55
CA ILE A 348 -15.04 -39.65 -23.01
C ILE A 348 -13.96 -40.53 -23.65
N SER A 349 -12.73 -40.51 -23.14
CA SER A 349 -11.64 -41.33 -23.69
C SER A 349 -11.96 -42.83 -23.61
N LYS A 350 -12.54 -43.29 -22.49
CA LYS A 350 -13.01 -44.68 -22.34
C LYS A 350 -14.11 -45.02 -23.35
N SER A 351 -15.12 -44.16 -23.52
CA SER A 351 -16.21 -44.40 -24.48
C SER A 351 -15.73 -44.49 -25.93
N LEU A 352 -14.79 -43.62 -26.33
CA LEU A 352 -14.20 -43.63 -27.66
C LEU A 352 -13.35 -44.88 -27.90
N SER A 353 -12.62 -45.34 -26.88
CA SER A 353 -11.83 -46.57 -26.96
C SER A 353 -12.69 -47.82 -27.18
N HIS A 354 -13.88 -47.86 -26.56
CA HIS A 354 -14.81 -48.98 -26.72
C HIS A 354 -15.48 -48.98 -28.10
N SER A 355 -15.76 -47.80 -28.67
CA SER A 355 -16.34 -47.70 -30.02
C SER A 355 -15.40 -48.15 -31.15
N LYS A 356 -14.08 -48.18 -30.92
CA LYS A 356 -13.08 -48.62 -31.91
C LYS A 356 -12.83 -50.13 -31.91
N GLN A 357 -13.40 -50.86 -30.94
CA GLN A 357 -13.26 -52.32 -30.82
C GLN A 357 -14.46 -53.08 -31.42
N LEU A 358 -15.52 -52.36 -31.80
CA LEU A 358 -16.65 -52.84 -32.59
C LEU A 358 -16.44 -52.42 -34.05
#